data_AF-A0A0F9QZN1-F1
#
_entry.id   AF-A0A0F9QZN1-F1
#
_cell.length_a   1.000
_cell.length_b   1.000
_cell.length_c   1.000
_cell.angle_alpha   90.00
_cell.angle_beta   90.00
_cell.angle_gamma   90.00
#
_symmetry.space_group_name_H-M   'P 1'
#
loop_
_entity.id
_entity.type
_entity.pdbx_description
1 polymer ?
#
loop_
_entity_poly.entity_id
_entity_poly.type
_entity_poly.pdbx_seq_one_letter_code
_entity_poly.pdbx_strand_id
1 'polypeptide(L)' 'LLGIKLKTSENVTGIAENYTLKIKPTAKVKIYEPDETLKNSYLIRAIIEVTSKDQVQITYTLPSFFKQLNL' A
#
# COMPACT_ATOMS: atom_id res chain seq x y z
N LEU A 1 14.14 -3.63 3.64
CA LEU A 1 12.94 -3.20 2.89
C LEU A 1 12.05 -2.32 3.76
N LEU A 2 11.16 -1.53 3.17
CA LEU A 2 10.21 -0.67 3.90
C LEU A 2 8.80 -1.24 3.78
N GLY A 3 8.04 -1.17 4.87
CA GLY A 3 6.62 -1.49 4.89
C GLY A 3 5.78 -0.22 4.95
N ILE A 4 4.66 -0.18 4.23
CA ILE A 4 3.68 0.91 4.33
C ILE A 4 2.41 0.36 4.94
N LYS A 5 1.97 0.96 6.03
CA LYS A 5 0.70 0.66 6.69
C LYS A 5 -0.27 1.82 6.49
N LEU A 6 -1.44 1.51 5.95
CA LEU A 6 -2.44 2.51 5.56
C LEU A 6 -3.80 2.19 6.18
N LYS A 7 -4.58 3.24 6.46
CA LYS A 7 -5.97 3.15 6.91
C LYS A 7 -6.86 3.67 5.78
N THR A 8 -7.68 2.80 5.20
CA THR A 8 -8.57 3.14 4.08
C THR A 8 -9.94 2.48 4.28
N SER A 9 -10.99 3.08 3.72
CA SER A 9 -12.28 2.40 3.52
C SER A 9 -12.35 1.60 2.23
N GLU A 10 -11.38 1.76 1.33
CA GLU A 10 -11.39 1.10 0.04
C GLU A 10 -11.07 -0.38 0.18
N ASN A 11 -11.87 -1.22 -0.48
CA ASN A 11 -11.57 -2.65 -0.58
C ASN A 11 -10.52 -2.87 -1.68
N VAL A 12 -9.33 -3.34 -1.29
CA VAL A 12 -8.26 -3.70 -2.22
C VAL A 12 -8.50 -5.13 -2.72
N THR A 13 -8.68 -5.30 -4.03
CA THR A 13 -9.00 -6.58 -4.68
C THR A 13 -8.10 -6.86 -5.91
N GLY A 14 -7.74 -8.11 -6.20
CA GLY A 14 -6.88 -8.45 -7.34
C GLY A 14 -5.37 -8.44 -7.03
N ILE A 15 -4.53 -8.35 -8.06
CA ILE A 15 -3.07 -8.54 -7.95
C ILE A 15 -2.40 -7.27 -7.43
N ALA A 16 -1.53 -7.40 -6.43
CA ALA A 16 -0.84 -6.29 -5.77
C ALA A 16 -0.05 -5.38 -6.74
N GLU A 17 0.53 -5.96 -7.80
CA GLU A 17 1.34 -5.26 -8.81
C GLU A 17 0.56 -4.20 -9.60
N ASN A 18 -0.78 -4.28 -9.59
CA ASN A 18 -1.65 -3.38 -10.33
C ASN A 18 -2.11 -2.16 -9.50
N TYR A 19 -1.57 -1.99 -8.29
CA TYR A 19 -1.94 -0.90 -7.40
C TYR A 19 -0.88 0.19 -7.35
N THR A 20 -1.31 1.43 -7.56
CA THR A 20 -0.53 2.63 -7.23
C THR A 20 -1.05 3.24 -5.94
N LEU A 21 -0.16 3.51 -5.00
CA LEU A 21 -0.44 4.20 -3.75
C LEU A 21 0.14 5.60 -3.79
N LYS A 22 -0.69 6.64 -3.67
CA LYS A 22 -0.26 8.04 -3.65
C LYS A 22 -0.59 8.67 -2.30
N ILE A 23 0.43 8.90 -1.49
CA ILE A 23 0.30 9.56 -0.20
C ILE A 23 0.16 11.07 -0.43
N LYS A 24 -0.85 11.70 0.17
CA LYS A 24 -1.03 13.16 0.08
C LYS A 24 0.15 13.88 0.76
N PRO A 25 0.64 15.02 0.24
CA PRO A 25 1.74 15.76 0.87
C PRO A 25 1.43 16.22 2.30
N THR A 26 0.15 16.39 2.63
CA THR A 26 -0.33 16.79 3.96
C THR A 26 -0.46 15.62 4.95
N ALA A 27 -0.17 14.40 4.52
CA ALA A 27 -0.34 13.22 5.36
C ALA A 27 0.67 13.22 6.50
N LYS A 28 0.19 13.02 7.73
CA LYS A 28 1.04 12.73 8.88
C LYS A 28 1.33 11.25 8.94
N VAL A 29 2.59 10.91 9.17
CA VAL A 29 3.06 9.52 9.25
C VAL A 29 3.77 9.28 10.58
N LYS A 30 3.70 8.03 11.05
CA LYS A 30 4.54 7.51 12.13
C LYS A 30 5.52 6.51 11.52
N ILE A 31 6.78 6.58 11.95
CA ILE A 31 7.80 5.62 11.54
C ILE A 31 8.21 4.83 12.77
N TYR A 32 8.21 3.51 12.66
CA TYR A 32 8.59 2.63 13.76
C TYR A 32 9.23 1.34 13.25
N GLU A 33 9.92 0.65 14.15
CA GLU A 33 10.54 -0.63 13.83
C GLU A 33 9.48 -1.74 13.68
N PRO A 34 9.61 -2.59 12.65
CA PRO A 34 8.79 -3.79 12.52
C PRO A 34 9.08 -4.80 13.62
N ASP A 35 8.10 -5.67 13.91
CA ASP A 35 8.31 -6.84 14.74
C ASP A 35 9.27 -7.86 14.11
N GLU A 36 9.68 -8.86 14.89
CA GLU A 36 10.63 -9.90 14.48
C GLU A 36 10.13 -10.71 13.27
N THR A 37 8.82 -10.95 13.17
CA THR A 37 8.26 -11.71 12.05
C THR A 37 8.44 -10.95 10.74
N LEU A 38 8.11 -9.66 10.73
CA LEU A 38 8.26 -8.77 9.58
C LEU A 38 9.74 -8.55 9.23
N LYS A 39 10.61 -8.50 10.24
CA LYS A 39 12.06 -8.41 10.05
C LYS A 39 12.64 -9.68 9.41
N ASN A 40 12.27 -10.85 9.89
CA ASN A 40 12.94 -12.10 9.51
C ASN A 40 12.32 -12.75 8.27
N SER A 41 10.99 -12.69 8.14
CA SER A 41 10.27 -13.33 7.04
C SER A 41 10.21 -12.47 5.78
N TYR A 42 10.11 -11.15 5.94
CA TYR A 42 9.89 -10.21 4.83
C TYR A 42 11.01 -9.17 4.70
N LEU A 43 12.05 -9.24 5.53
CA LEU A 43 13.20 -8.33 5.52
C LEU A 43 12.80 -6.86 5.62
N ILE A 44 11.65 -6.57 6.25
CA ILE A 44 11.20 -5.20 6.50
C ILE A 44 12.02 -4.65 7.67
N ARG A 45 12.49 -3.41 7.55
CA ARG A 45 13.38 -2.75 8.53
C ARG A 45 12.78 -1.49 9.13
N ALA A 46 11.78 -0.89 8.46
CA ALA A 46 10.98 0.19 9.01
C ALA A 46 9.55 0.12 8.46
N ILE A 47 8.58 0.54 9.26
CA ILE A 47 7.18 0.68 8.86
C ILE A 47 6.82 2.16 8.89
N ILE A 48 6.22 2.64 7.79
CA ILE A 48 5.62 3.96 7.68
C ILE A 48 4.10 3.79 7.80
N GLU A 49 3.51 4.24 8.90
CA GLU A 49 2.06 4.22 9.12
C GLU A 49 1.44 5.59 8.85
N VAL A 50 0.50 5.66 7.91
CA VAL A 50 -0.33 6.86 7.69
C VAL A 50 -1.40 6.94 8.78
N THR A 51 -1.40 8.03 9.56
CA THR A 51 -2.18 8.09 10.80
C THR A 51 -3.68 8.31 10.56
N SER A 52 -4.01 9.07 9.52
CA SER A 52 -5.36 9.52 9.21
C SER A 52 -5.92 8.75 8.02
N LYS A 53 -7.21 8.41 8.12
CA LYS A 53 -7.94 7.73 7.04
C LYS A 53 -7.99 8.60 5.78
N ASP A 54 -8.01 7.96 4.61
CA ASP A 54 -8.22 8.61 3.30
C ASP A 54 -7.16 9.68 2.93
N GLN A 55 -5.97 9.59 3.55
CA GLN A 55 -4.77 10.39 3.20
C GLN A 55 -3.90 9.72 2.14
N VAL A 56 -4.25 8.51 1.72
CA VAL A 56 -3.63 7.78 0.62
C VAL A 56 -4.69 7.56 -0.43
N GLN A 57 -4.40 7.96 -1.66
CA GLN A 57 -5.20 7.58 -2.82
C GLN A 57 -4.68 6.23 -3.32
N ILE A 58 -5.59 5.27 -3.45
CA ILE A 58 -5.30 3.94 -3.99
C ILE A 58 -5.88 3.90 -5.40
N THR A 59 -5.09 3.46 -6.37
CA THR A 59 -5.55 3.37 -7.77
C THR A 59 -5.19 2.02 -8.34
N TYR A 60 -6.22 1.22 -8.65
CA TYR A 60 -6.07 -0.03 -9.36
C TYR A 60 -5.98 0.23 -10.86
N THR A 61 -5.02 -0.39 -11.52
CA THR A 61 -4.85 -0.35 -12.97
C THR A 61 -4.91 -1.76 -13.52
N LEU A 62 -6.03 -2.13 -14.16
CA LEU A 62 -6.09 -3.38 -14.93
C LEU A 62 -5.16 -3.27 -16.15
N PRO A 63 -4.18 -4.16 -16.33
CA PRO A 63 -3.29 -4.12 -17.48
C PRO A 63 -4.08 -4.14 -18.79
N SER A 64 -3.61 -3.38 -19.77
CA SER A 64 -4.29 -3.19 -21.07
C SER A 64 -4.59 -4.51 -21.79
N PHE A 65 -3.72 -5.50 -21.65
CA PHE A 65 -3.93 -6.86 -22.18
C PHE A 65 -5.26 -7.47 -21.71
N PHE A 66 -5.60 -7.36 -20.43
CA PHE A 66 -6.85 -7.90 -19.89
C PHE A 66 -8.07 -7.07 -20.30
N LYS A 67 -7.92 -5.76 -20.50
CA LYS A 67 -9.01 -4.90 -21.01
C LYS A 67 -9.43 -5.28 -22.44
N GLN A 68 -8.50 -5.77 -23.26
CA GLN A 68 -8.77 -6.17 -24.64
C GLN A 68 -9.48 -7.52 -24.75
N LEU A 69 -9.41 -8.35 -23.70
CA LEU A 69 -10.00 -9.69 -23.69
C LEU A 69 -11.52 -9.70 -23.44
N ASN A 70 -12.17 -8.55 -23.25
CA ASN A 70 -13.64 -8.44 -23.03
C ASN A 70 -14.16 -9.45 -21.98
N LEU A 71 -13.51 -9.49 -20.82
CA LEU A 71 -14.10 -10.05 -19.59
C LEU A 71 -14.82 -8.96 -18.81
#